data_AF-A0A943WQ88-F1
#
_entry.id   AF-A0A943WQ88-F1
#
_cell.length_a   1.000
_cell.length_b   1.000
_cell.length_c   1.000
_cell.angle_alpha   90.00
_cell.angle_beta   90.00
_cell.angle_gamma   90.00
#
_symmetry.space_group_name_H-M   'P 1'
#
loop_
_entity.id
_entity.type
_entity.pdbx_description
1 polymer ?
#
loop_
_entity_poly.entity_id
_entity_poly.type
_entity_poly.pdbx_seq_one_letter_code
_entity_poly.pdbx_strand_id
1 'polypeptide(L)'
;SEMALYPCAYSMTFNVSGNTLNGILNQRSQDMLTANGWNVMQYAVLLHMMAQVSGLEAGELIHVIADAHIYDRHVPIVEELIARTPYDAPTLWMDQSITDFYAFTRDSFRLEGYQAHPLEAKIPVAI
;
A
#
# COMPACT_ATOMS: atom_id res chain seq x y z
N SER A 1 13.53 20.97 14.82
CA SER A 1 12.95 20.00 13.88
C SER A 1 11.63 20.57 13.42
N GLU A 2 11.41 20.71 12.11
CA GLU A 2 10.16 21.28 11.52
C GLU A 2 9.07 20.22 11.30
N MET A 3 9.36 18.93 11.57
CA MET A 3 8.42 17.83 11.35
C MET A 3 7.65 17.50 12.62
N ALA A 4 6.31 17.46 12.52
CA ALA A 4 5.44 16.98 13.59
C ALA A 4 5.61 15.48 13.86
N LEU A 5 5.93 14.70 12.82
CA LEU A 5 6.30 13.29 12.88
C LEU A 5 7.29 12.97 11.76
N TYR A 6 8.35 12.22 12.06
CA TYR A 6 9.32 11.80 11.04
C TYR A 6 8.71 10.75 10.09
N PRO A 7 9.09 10.74 8.80
CA PRO A 7 8.56 9.78 7.83
C PRO A 7 8.71 8.33 8.30
N CYS A 8 7.63 7.55 8.23
CA CYS A 8 7.65 6.11 8.50
C CYS A 8 8.30 5.38 7.30
N ALA A 9 7.69 5.51 6.12
CA ALA A 9 8.33 5.18 4.86
C ALA A 9 9.28 6.31 4.47
N TYR A 10 10.56 6.01 4.29
CA TYR A 10 11.59 7.05 4.12
C TYR A 10 12.34 6.95 2.79
N SER A 11 12.30 5.81 2.11
CA SER A 11 12.89 5.69 0.78
C SER A 11 12.14 4.67 -0.07
N MET A 12 12.11 4.94 -1.38
CA MET A 12 11.70 3.98 -2.38
C MET A 12 12.76 3.93 -3.48
N THR A 13 13.14 2.73 -3.90
CA THR A 13 14.08 2.50 -5.00
C THR A 13 13.35 1.81 -6.14
N PHE A 14 13.48 2.33 -7.35
CA PHE A 14 12.91 1.71 -8.54
C PHE A 14 13.99 1.00 -9.35
N ASN A 15 13.65 -0.17 -9.89
CA ASN A 15 14.53 -0.95 -10.75
C ASN A 15 13.76 -1.45 -11.98
N VAL A 16 14.34 -1.25 -13.17
CA VAL A 16 13.76 -1.72 -14.42
C VAL A 16 14.43 -3.03 -14.82
N SER A 17 13.64 -4.05 -15.11
CA SER A 17 14.11 -5.33 -15.63
C SER A 17 13.30 -5.69 -16.88
N GLY A 18 13.93 -5.61 -18.05
CA GLY A 18 13.21 -5.68 -19.32
C GLY A 18 12.23 -4.50 -19.46
N ASN A 19 10.93 -4.80 -19.57
CA ASN A 19 9.86 -3.80 -19.64
C ASN A 19 9.16 -3.58 -18.30
N THR A 20 9.66 -4.15 -17.20
CA THR A 20 8.97 -4.18 -15.91
C THR A 20 9.64 -3.26 -14.89
N LEU A 21 8.85 -2.37 -14.28
CA LEU A 21 9.24 -1.49 -13.19
C LEU A 21 8.95 -2.17 -11.83
N ASN A 22 10.00 -2.45 -11.07
CA ASN A 22 9.92 -2.98 -9.70
C ASN A 22 10.24 -1.88 -8.69
N GLY A 23 9.72 -2.00 -7.47
CA GLY A 23 9.92 -1.03 -6.39
C GLY A 23 10.36 -1.69 -5.08
N ILE A 24 11.30 -1.07 -4.38
CA ILE A 24 11.68 -1.44 -3.00
C ILE A 24 11.35 -0.27 -2.08
N LEU A 25 10.41 -0.45 -1.18
CA LEU A 25 10.01 0.51 -0.16
C LEU A 25 10.71 0.20 1.16
N ASN A 26 11.42 1.16 1.73
CA ASN A 26 11.99 1.02 3.08
C ASN A 26 11.19 1.85 4.09
N GLN A 27 10.77 1.18 5.16
CA GLN A 27 9.99 1.75 6.23
C GLN A 27 10.62 1.45 7.59
N ARG A 28 10.89 2.50 8.36
CA ARG A 28 11.56 2.37 9.67
C ARG A 28 10.65 1.82 10.76
N SER A 29 9.33 1.99 10.63
CA SER A 29 8.34 1.70 11.67
C SER A 29 6.97 1.52 11.04
N GLN A 30 6.31 0.39 11.32
CA GLN A 30 5.00 0.02 10.76
C GLN A 30 4.07 -0.49 11.85
N ASP A 31 2.97 0.24 12.09
CA ASP A 31 1.81 -0.30 12.78
C ASP A 31 1.09 -1.27 11.83
N MET A 32 1.15 -2.55 12.18
CA MET A 32 0.66 -3.64 11.34
C MET A 32 -0.86 -3.64 11.17
N LEU A 33 -1.62 -3.14 12.16
CA LEU A 33 -3.07 -3.14 12.09
C LEU A 33 -3.60 -1.87 11.45
N THR A 34 -3.13 -0.68 11.89
CA THR A 34 -3.73 0.58 11.44
C THR A 34 -3.16 1.11 10.14
N ALA A 35 -1.87 0.91 9.88
CA ALA A 35 -1.14 1.61 8.83
C ALA A 35 -0.69 0.69 7.67
N ASN A 36 -0.47 -0.60 7.94
CA ASN A 36 0.15 -1.47 6.95
C ASN A 36 -0.66 -1.60 5.65
N GLY A 37 -1.97 -1.79 5.75
CA GLY A 37 -2.84 -1.85 4.56
C GLY A 37 -2.73 -0.59 3.70
N TRP A 38 -2.76 0.60 4.33
CA TRP A 38 -2.58 1.88 3.63
C TRP A 38 -1.23 1.99 2.95
N ASN A 39 -0.15 1.66 3.66
CA ASN A 39 1.21 1.73 3.12
C ASN A 39 1.38 0.78 1.93
N VAL A 40 0.96 -0.48 2.03
CA VAL A 40 1.06 -1.42 0.91
C VAL A 40 0.25 -0.94 -0.29
N MET A 41 -1.02 -0.57 -0.10
CA MET A 41 -1.89 -0.16 -1.21
C MET A 41 -1.42 1.13 -1.88
N GLN A 42 -1.06 2.16 -1.10
CA GLN A 42 -0.65 3.45 -1.69
C GLN A 42 0.64 3.34 -2.49
N TYR A 43 1.62 2.54 -2.02
CA TYR A 43 2.89 2.37 -2.72
C TYR A 43 2.78 1.38 -3.89
N ALA A 44 1.85 0.42 -3.84
CA ALA A 44 1.50 -0.39 -5.00
C ALA A 44 0.89 0.48 -6.09
N VAL A 45 -0.11 1.32 -5.76
CA VAL A 45 -0.72 2.25 -6.73
C VAL A 45 0.33 3.22 -7.28
N LEU A 46 1.23 3.74 -6.44
CA LEU A 46 2.34 4.59 -6.91
C LEU A 46 3.24 3.86 -7.91
N LEU A 47 3.59 2.60 -7.66
CA LEU A 47 4.37 1.78 -8.59
C LEU A 47 3.64 1.63 -9.93
N HIS A 48 2.34 1.34 -9.92
CA HIS A 48 1.54 1.25 -11.13
C HIS A 48 1.46 2.57 -11.89
N MET A 49 1.25 3.70 -11.19
CA MET A 49 1.25 5.04 -11.80
C MET A 49 2.58 5.35 -12.49
N MET A 50 3.69 5.11 -11.80
CA MET A 50 5.04 5.33 -12.33
C MET A 50 5.33 4.43 -13.53
N ALA A 51 4.91 3.17 -13.49
CA ALA A 51 5.08 2.24 -14.59
C ALA A 51 4.32 2.72 -15.84
N GLN A 52 3.03 3.04 -15.70
CA GLN A 52 2.18 3.46 -16.81
C GLN A 52 2.72 4.68 -17.55
N VAL A 53 3.04 5.77 -16.82
CA VAL A 53 3.51 7.02 -17.47
C VAL A 53 4.93 6.92 -18.00
N SER A 54 5.67 5.89 -17.58
CA SER A 54 7.00 5.55 -18.13
C SER A 54 6.93 4.56 -19.30
N GLY A 55 5.74 4.10 -19.69
CA GLY A 55 5.57 3.07 -20.72
C GLY A 55 6.04 1.67 -20.31
N LEU A 56 6.09 1.41 -19.00
CA LEU A 56 6.53 0.14 -18.40
C LEU A 56 5.35 -0.62 -17.79
N GLU A 57 5.56 -1.91 -17.55
CA GLU A 57 4.64 -2.76 -16.79
C GLU A 57 5.00 -2.72 -15.30
N ALA A 58 4.00 -2.64 -14.42
CA ALA A 58 4.23 -2.73 -12.99
C ALA A 58 4.66 -4.15 -12.60
N GLY A 59 5.77 -4.27 -11.89
CA GLY A 59 6.30 -5.52 -11.37
C GLY A 59 6.08 -5.66 -9.88
N GLU A 60 7.11 -6.17 -9.20
CA GLU A 60 7.05 -6.46 -7.78
C GLU A 60 7.25 -5.20 -6.92
N LEU A 61 6.45 -5.10 -5.86
CA LEU A 61 6.69 -4.19 -4.74
C LEU A 61 7.28 -4.99 -3.58
N ILE A 62 8.53 -4.70 -3.23
CA ILE A 62 9.23 -5.26 -2.09
C ILE A 62 9.16 -4.26 -0.93
N HIS A 63 8.47 -4.62 0.16
CA HIS A 63 8.32 -3.76 1.33
C HIS A 63 9.24 -4.22 2.46
N VAL A 64 10.31 -3.47 2.69
CA VAL A 64 11.28 -3.67 3.76
C VAL A 64 10.84 -2.88 4.99
N ILE A 65 10.54 -3.59 6.07
CA ILE A 65 10.09 -2.99 7.33
C ILE A 65 11.12 -3.30 8.41
N ALA A 66 11.65 -2.26 9.05
CA ALA A 66 12.64 -2.43 10.14
C ALA A 66 11.97 -2.82 11.47
N ASP A 67 10.97 -2.04 11.89
CA ASP A 67 10.17 -2.31 13.09
C ASP A 67 8.72 -2.54 12.68
N ALA A 68 8.33 -3.81 12.60
CA ALA A 68 6.95 -4.25 12.40
C ALA A 68 6.35 -4.58 13.76
N HIS A 69 5.34 -3.82 14.20
CA HIS A 69 4.76 -3.97 15.52
C HIS A 69 3.24 -3.97 15.49
N ILE A 70 2.67 -4.58 16.54
CA ILE A 70 1.26 -4.54 16.89
C ILE A 70 1.20 -3.92 18.28
N TYR A 71 0.37 -2.90 18.47
CA TYR A 71 0.14 -2.38 19.82
C TYR A 71 -0.65 -3.41 20.64
N ASP A 72 -0.34 -3.57 21.94
CA ASP A 72 -1.00 -4.57 22.80
C ASP A 72 -2.54 -4.50 22.74
N ARG A 73 -3.09 -3.28 22.69
CA ARG A 73 -4.54 -3.04 22.59
C ARG A 73 -5.17 -3.54 21.28
N HIS A 74 -4.36 -3.80 20.26
CA HIS A 74 -4.78 -4.29 18.95
C HIS A 74 -4.68 -5.81 18.84
N VAL A 75 -3.98 -6.49 19.74
CA VAL A 75 -3.76 -7.95 19.66
C VAL A 75 -5.08 -8.73 19.51
N PRO A 76 -6.14 -8.50 20.31
CA PRO A 76 -7.39 -9.24 20.15
C PRO A 76 -8.07 -9.02 18.79
N ILE A 77 -7.92 -7.84 18.20
CA ILE A 77 -8.49 -7.52 16.88
C ILE A 77 -7.67 -8.22 15.78
N VAL A 78 -6.34 -8.22 15.90
CA VAL A 78 -5.47 -8.91 14.94
C VAL A 78 -5.73 -10.42 14.95
N GLU A 79 -5.81 -11.04 16.13
CA GLU A 79 -6.10 -12.48 16.27
C GLU A 79 -7.41 -12.87 15.59
N GLU A 80 -8.45 -12.05 15.73
CA GLU A 80 -9.74 -12.26 15.07
C GLU A 80 -9.64 -12.11 13.55
N LEU A 81 -8.95 -11.06 13.06
CA LEU A 81 -8.81 -10.79 11.63
C LEU A 81 -8.01 -11.88 10.90
N ILE A 82 -6.91 -12.37 11.48
CA ILE A 82 -6.08 -13.40 10.86
C ILE A 82 -6.72 -14.79 10.89
N ALA A 83 -7.76 -15.00 11.70
CA ALA A 83 -8.54 -16.23 11.72
C ALA A 83 -9.58 -16.30 10.59
N ARG A 84 -9.88 -15.17 9.93
CA ARG A 84 -10.84 -15.12 8.81
C ARG A 84 -10.21 -15.69 7.55
N THR A 85 -11.01 -16.43 6.77
CA THR A 85 -10.61 -16.85 5.42
C THR A 85 -10.55 -15.63 4.49
N PRO A 86 -9.41 -15.34 3.84
CA PRO A 86 -9.31 -14.23 2.88
C PRO A 86 -10.23 -14.45 1.67
N TYR A 87 -10.77 -13.36 1.11
CA TYR A 87 -11.37 -13.39 -0.23
C TYR A 87 -10.29 -13.33 -1.30
N ASP A 88 -10.68 -13.62 -2.54
CA ASP A 88 -9.81 -13.41 -3.70
C ASP A 88 -9.38 -11.94 -3.82
N ALA A 89 -8.16 -11.73 -4.30
CA ALA A 89 -7.63 -10.38 -4.50
C ALA A 89 -8.45 -9.62 -5.57
N PRO A 90 -8.74 -8.32 -5.37
CA PRO A 90 -9.38 -7.52 -6.41
C PRO A 90 -8.45 -7.32 -7.61
N THR A 91 -9.03 -6.94 -8.75
CA THR A 91 -8.26 -6.45 -9.89
C THR A 91 -8.22 -4.93 -9.87
N LEU A 92 -7.03 -4.35 -9.91
CA LEU A 92 -6.87 -2.90 -10.08
C LEU A 92 -7.05 -2.55 -11.56
N TRP A 93 -8.02 -1.70 -11.85
CA TRP A 93 -8.14 -1.03 -13.14
C TRP A 93 -7.65 0.41 -13.04
N MET A 94 -6.94 0.85 -14.08
CA MET A 94 -6.44 2.22 -14.24
C MET A 94 -6.78 2.75 -15.64
N ASP A 95 -7.12 4.04 -15.72
CA ASP A 95 -7.31 4.73 -16.99
C ASP A 95 -6.01 4.76 -17.80
N GLN A 96 -5.97 3.96 -18.87
CA GLN A 96 -4.81 3.79 -19.74
C GLN A 96 -4.54 4.99 -20.66
N SER A 97 -5.48 5.95 -20.77
CA SER A 97 -5.27 7.15 -21.60
C SER A 97 -4.35 8.19 -20.95
N ILE A 98 -4.07 8.05 -19.64
CA ILE A 98 -3.26 9.00 -18.88
C ILE A 98 -1.77 8.71 -19.08
N THR A 99 -1.05 9.71 -19.61
CA THR A 99 0.40 9.65 -19.86
C THR A 99 1.21 10.66 -19.04
N ASP A 100 0.54 11.49 -18.23
CA ASP A 100 1.17 12.44 -17.30
C ASP A 100 0.86 12.02 -15.86
N PHE A 101 1.90 11.87 -15.05
CA PHE A 101 1.80 11.48 -13.65
C PHE A 101 0.87 12.40 -12.84
N TYR A 102 0.89 13.70 -13.13
CA TYR A 102 0.08 14.67 -12.39
C TYR A 102 -1.37 14.76 -12.88
N ALA A 103 -1.72 14.07 -13.97
CA ALA A 103 -3.08 14.05 -14.51
C ALA A 103 -3.96 12.95 -13.88
N PHE A 104 -3.40 12.03 -13.08
CA PHE A 104 -4.20 11.06 -12.34
C PHE A 104 -5.13 11.73 -11.34
N THR A 105 -6.38 11.27 -11.31
CA THR A 105 -7.38 11.69 -10.33
C THR A 105 -7.96 10.46 -9.63
N ARG A 106 -8.80 10.66 -8.61
CA ARG A 106 -9.47 9.53 -7.92
C ARG A 106 -10.27 8.66 -8.90
N ASP A 107 -10.89 9.27 -9.90
CA ASP A 107 -11.76 8.57 -10.84
C ASP A 107 -10.98 7.81 -11.93
N SER A 108 -9.64 7.97 -11.96
CA SER A 108 -8.73 7.20 -12.82
C SER A 108 -8.51 5.76 -12.35
N PHE A 109 -9.04 5.37 -11.19
CA PHE A 109 -8.81 4.07 -10.55
C PHE A 109 -10.13 3.41 -10.15
N ARG A 110 -10.19 2.08 -10.24
CA ARG A 110 -11.22 1.27 -9.57
C ARG A 110 -10.68 -0.10 -9.20
N LEU A 111 -11.24 -0.68 -8.13
CA LEU A 111 -10.98 -2.06 -7.75
C LEU A 111 -12.17 -2.92 -8.17
N GLU A 112 -11.97 -3.79 -9.14
CA GLU A 112 -12.98 -4.72 -9.64
C GLU A 112 -12.98 -5.97 -8.76
N GLY A 113 -14.16 -6.43 -8.35
CA GLY A 113 -14.32 -7.61 -7.50
C GLY A 113 -13.85 -7.42 -6.06
N TYR A 114 -13.65 -6.19 -5.58
CA TYR A 114 -13.24 -5.95 -4.20
C TYR A 114 -14.30 -6.39 -3.19
N GLN A 115 -13.88 -7.28 -2.29
CA GLN A 115 -14.67 -7.75 -1.15
C GLN A 115 -13.87 -7.50 0.13
N ALA A 116 -14.58 -7.10 1.18
CA ALA A 116 -14.00 -6.91 2.49
C ALA A 116 -14.92 -7.55 3.54
N HIS A 117 -14.31 -8.16 4.55
CA HIS A 117 -15.06 -8.60 5.71
C HIS A 117 -15.56 -7.39 6.52
N PRO A 118 -16.79 -7.44 7.09
CA PRO A 118 -17.25 -6.39 7.99
C PRO A 118 -16.29 -6.20 9.16
N LEU A 119 -16.00 -4.95 9.51
CA LEU A 119 -15.20 -4.61 10.69
C LEU A 119 -16.06 -3.74 11.61
N GLU A 120 -16.61 -4.35 12.65
CA GLU A 120 -17.49 -3.66 13.62
C GLU A 120 -16.68 -2.85 14.65
N ALA A 121 -15.46 -3.27 14.94
CA ALA A 121 -14.59 -2.61 15.92
C ALA A 121 -13.88 -1.39 15.30
N LYS A 122 -13.94 -0.25 15.97
CA LYS A 122 -13.05 0.89 15.65
C LYS A 122 -11.63 0.53 16.05
N ILE A 123 -10.69 0.66 15.12
CA ILE A 123 -9.27 0.49 15.41
C ILE A 123 -8.72 1.83 15.95
N PRO A 124 -8.31 1.92 17.23
CA PRO A 124 -7.80 3.16 17.78
C PRO A 124 -6.37 3.41 17.28
N VAL A 125 -6.13 4.58 16.68
CA VAL A 125 -4.78 5.02 16.30
C VAL A 125 -4.03 5.47 17.56
N ALA A 126 -2.76 5.08 17.69
CA ALA A 126 -1.89 5.62 18.73
C ALA A 126 -1.49 7.06 18.36
N ILE A 127 -1.80 8.02 19.25
CA ILE A 127 -1.42 9.43 19.13
C ILE A 127 -0.19 9.68 19.98
#